data_AF-A0A832E1I8-F1
#
_entry.id   AF-A0A832E1I8-F1
#
_cell.length_a   1.000
_cell.length_b   1.000
_cell.length_c   1.000
_cell.angle_alpha   90.00
_cell.angle_beta   90.00
_cell.angle_gamma   90.00
#
_symmetry.space_group_name_H-M   'P 1'
#
loop_
_entity.id
_entity.type
_entity.pdbx_description
1 polymer ?
#
loop_
_entity_poly.entity_id
_entity_poly.type
_entity_poly.pdbx_seq_one_letter_code
_entity_poly.pdbx_strand_id
1 'polypeptide(L)'
;MKHSSEKRWQFWPAPTPTSSIFVEKFWRELPPGDMLSFLLGVFFTFSIIGYLVVLWDGQWYSWTNVVVTVALVGVVAAGYAYTSLTRRFKWLVLFVALHTGLVFIQSFFQQEGKPIQSSQLTIIGMLILIHIVLGYVLFAIFISRVGDRIGRIRQELELGQKMHAALVPPLRGKYGYVEVYGRSLPMQEIGGDLMDVVATPGRVTAYVADVSGHGVSAGLLMSATKSAIRTALHHNHSLEALLREVNPVILGMKERTMFVTFAGVHFDANRHLAEIVTAGHPPVLYYERKTRTVHTLQVSQLPLGAHRGQLFQTRVVHYALGDIFLLFTDGILETYRTSFELLDTERVAATLREHSAEGLDAIYAALRQTIDATVKPIDDQTILLLRCLG
;
A
#
# COMPACT_ATOMS: atom_id res chain seq x y z
N MET A 1 -28.25 13.53 -46.08
CA MET A 1 -29.18 14.18 -45.12
C MET A 1 -30.08 13.08 -44.56
N LYS A 2 -30.22 12.75 -43.28
CA LYS A 2 -29.82 13.23 -41.94
C LYS A 2 -29.60 11.95 -41.09
N HIS A 3 -28.45 11.74 -40.46
CA HIS A 3 -28.18 12.04 -39.04
C HIS A 3 -29.22 11.52 -38.04
N SER A 4 -28.86 10.46 -37.30
CA SER A 4 -29.29 10.24 -35.90
C SER A 4 -28.37 9.22 -35.24
N SER A 5 -27.37 9.73 -34.52
CA SER A 5 -26.44 8.99 -33.66
C SER A 5 -27.08 8.73 -32.30
N GLU A 6 -27.43 7.48 -31.98
CA GLU A 6 -27.70 7.08 -30.59
C GLU A 6 -26.37 6.86 -29.86
N LYS A 7 -25.81 7.94 -29.30
CA LYS A 7 -24.79 7.85 -28.26
C LYS A 7 -25.45 7.36 -26.97
N ARG A 8 -25.34 6.05 -26.71
CA ARG A 8 -25.61 5.45 -25.39
C ARG A 8 -24.60 6.02 -24.39
N TRP A 9 -25.08 6.85 -23.47
CA TRP A 9 -24.34 7.31 -22.32
C TRP A 9 -24.05 6.12 -21.38
N GLN A 10 -22.87 5.52 -21.47
CA GLN A 10 -22.35 4.60 -20.46
C GLN A 10 -21.91 5.41 -19.24
N PHE A 11 -22.85 5.75 -18.37
CA PHE A 11 -22.54 6.23 -17.03
C PHE A 11 -22.15 5.03 -16.16
N TRP A 12 -20.89 5.00 -15.75
CA TRP A 12 -20.26 4.12 -14.76
C TRP A 12 -20.02 2.65 -15.18
N PRO A 13 -18.75 2.16 -15.21
CA PRO A 13 -18.49 0.73 -15.29
C PRO A 13 -19.05 0.04 -14.03
N ALA A 14 -19.66 -1.14 -14.21
CA ALA A 14 -20.15 -1.94 -13.10
C ALA A 14 -19.02 -2.20 -12.08
N PRO A 15 -19.25 -1.99 -10.77
CA PRO A 15 -18.22 -2.17 -9.76
C PRO A 15 -17.69 -3.61 -9.79
N THR A 16 -16.38 -3.76 -9.99
CA THR A 16 -15.71 -5.05 -9.86
C THR A 16 -15.89 -5.60 -8.43
N PRO A 17 -15.85 -6.94 -8.22
CA PRO A 17 -16.04 -7.53 -6.90
C PRO A 17 -15.16 -6.91 -5.79
N THR A 18 -13.93 -6.55 -6.15
CA THR A 18 -12.94 -5.87 -5.30
C THR A 18 -13.35 -4.46 -4.88
N SER A 19 -13.93 -3.67 -5.80
CA SER A 19 -14.42 -2.32 -5.48
C SER A 19 -15.57 -2.35 -4.46
N SER A 20 -16.41 -3.39 -4.49
CA SER A 20 -17.54 -3.55 -3.59
C SER A 20 -17.12 -3.84 -2.15
N ILE A 21 -16.03 -4.60 -1.97
CA ILE A 21 -15.42 -4.91 -0.67
C ILE A 21 -14.75 -3.65 -0.10
N PHE A 22 -14.08 -2.88 -0.96
CA PHE A 22 -13.42 -1.63 -0.55
C PHE A 22 -14.42 -0.58 -0.05
N VAL A 23 -15.53 -0.39 -0.78
CA VAL A 23 -16.59 0.55 -0.37
C VAL A 23 -17.22 0.13 0.96
N GLU A 24 -17.48 -1.16 1.15
CA GLU A 24 -18.00 -1.68 2.43
C GLU A 24 -17.03 -1.42 3.59
N LYS A 25 -15.73 -1.68 3.38
CA LYS A 25 -14.69 -1.46 4.40
C LYS A 25 -14.57 0.02 4.76
N PHE A 26 -14.61 0.91 3.77
CA PHE A 26 -14.59 2.36 3.96
C PHE A 26 -15.70 2.84 4.91
N TRP A 27 -16.96 2.44 4.68
CA TRP A 27 -18.08 2.84 5.53
C TRP A 27 -18.02 2.26 6.95
N ARG A 28 -17.32 1.14 7.15
CA ARG A 28 -17.14 0.53 8.48
C ARG A 28 -16.01 1.16 9.29
N GLU A 29 -14.96 1.63 8.62
CA GLU A 29 -13.77 2.21 9.26
C GLU A 29 -13.83 3.74 9.41
N LEU A 30 -14.91 4.35 8.92
CA LEU A 30 -15.16 5.78 9.05
C LEU A 30 -15.18 6.20 10.53
N PRO A 31 -14.47 7.28 10.91
CA PRO A 31 -14.49 7.78 12.27
C PRO A 31 -15.93 8.09 12.74
N PRO A 32 -16.26 7.84 14.02
CA PRO A 32 -17.63 8.03 14.53
C PRO A 32 -18.20 9.43 14.29
N GLY A 33 -17.36 10.48 14.38
CA GLY A 33 -17.77 11.86 14.14
C GLY A 33 -18.14 12.16 12.67
N ASP A 34 -17.45 11.52 11.72
CA ASP A 34 -17.72 11.69 10.29
C ASP A 34 -18.97 10.90 9.89
N MET A 35 -19.11 9.67 10.41
CA MET A 35 -20.34 8.89 10.27
C MET A 35 -21.55 9.62 10.85
N LEU A 36 -21.43 10.21 12.04
CA LEU A 36 -22.50 10.99 12.66
C LEU A 36 -22.89 12.20 11.80
N SER A 37 -21.91 12.94 11.28
CA SER A 37 -22.16 14.10 10.42
C SER A 37 -22.92 13.71 9.15
N PHE A 38 -22.55 12.57 8.54
CA PHE A 38 -23.26 12.00 7.40
C PHE A 38 -24.70 11.60 7.75
N LEU A 39 -24.90 10.86 8.84
CA LEU A 39 -26.23 10.39 9.26
C LEU A 39 -27.16 11.54 9.66
N LEU A 40 -26.63 12.60 10.29
CA LEU A 40 -27.40 13.82 10.53
C LEU A 40 -27.75 14.51 9.21
N GLY A 41 -26.83 14.57 8.23
CA GLY A 41 -27.13 15.08 6.89
C GLY A 41 -28.28 14.32 6.21
N VAL A 42 -28.30 12.99 6.33
CA VAL A 42 -29.40 12.14 5.87
C VAL A 42 -30.69 12.44 6.64
N PHE A 43 -30.62 12.52 7.97
CA PHE A 43 -31.76 12.85 8.82
C PHE A 43 -32.44 14.14 8.37
N PHE A 44 -31.70 15.25 8.30
CA PHE A 44 -32.27 16.57 7.98
C PHE A 44 -32.78 16.66 6.53
N THR A 45 -32.11 15.98 5.59
CA THR A 45 -32.55 15.95 4.18
C THR A 45 -33.86 15.17 4.00
N PHE A 46 -34.00 14.01 4.66
CA PHE A 46 -35.17 13.15 4.47
C PHE A 46 -36.32 13.44 5.43
N SER A 47 -36.08 14.13 6.55
CA SER A 47 -37.16 14.54 7.46
C SER A 47 -38.14 15.54 6.81
N ILE A 48 -37.77 16.15 5.67
CA ILE A 48 -38.65 16.92 4.78
C ILE A 48 -39.89 16.11 4.40
N ILE A 49 -39.74 14.80 4.14
CA ILE A 49 -40.87 13.92 3.83
C ILE A 49 -41.85 13.87 5.01
N GLY A 50 -41.37 13.93 6.25
CA GLY A 50 -42.23 13.99 7.44
C GLY A 50 -43.10 15.24 7.47
N TYR A 51 -42.58 16.40 7.05
CA TYR A 51 -43.39 17.61 6.89
C TYR A 51 -44.44 17.46 5.77
N LEU A 52 -44.09 16.80 4.66
CA LEU A 52 -45.04 16.53 3.57
C LEU A 52 -46.16 15.58 4.01
N VAL A 53 -45.84 14.56 4.82
CA VAL A 53 -46.83 13.65 5.40
C VAL A 53 -47.80 14.39 6.31
N VAL A 54 -47.30 15.30 7.16
CA VAL A 54 -48.13 16.13 8.04
C VAL A 54 -49.07 17.06 7.27
N LEU A 55 -48.65 17.53 6.10
CA LEU A 55 -49.44 18.45 5.26
C LEU A 55 -50.42 17.72 4.32
N TRP A 56 -50.36 16.39 4.22
CA TRP A 56 -51.00 15.61 3.15
C TRP A 56 -52.53 15.70 3.15
N ASP A 57 -53.17 15.65 4.32
CA ASP A 57 -54.63 15.64 4.47
C ASP A 57 -55.24 17.04 4.66
N GLY A 58 -54.39 18.08 4.72
CA GLY A 58 -54.81 19.46 4.95
C GLY A 58 -55.34 19.74 6.36
N GLN A 59 -55.16 18.81 7.31
CA GLN A 59 -55.65 18.92 8.68
C GLN A 59 -54.51 19.15 9.68
N TRP A 60 -54.79 19.96 10.70
CA TRP A 60 -53.90 20.28 11.80
C TRP A 60 -54.30 19.53 13.06
N TYR A 61 -53.37 18.72 13.56
CA TYR A 61 -53.53 17.96 14.80
C TYR A 61 -52.84 18.66 15.98
N SER A 62 -51.51 18.69 16.00
CA SER A 62 -50.71 19.37 17.02
C SER A 62 -49.25 19.54 16.59
N TRP A 63 -48.51 20.44 17.24
CA TRP A 63 -47.05 20.56 17.05
C TRP A 63 -46.30 19.28 17.44
N THR A 64 -46.79 18.56 18.44
CA THR A 64 -46.22 17.28 18.85
C THR A 64 -46.27 16.26 17.72
N ASN A 65 -47.40 16.19 16.98
CA ASN A 65 -47.53 15.32 15.82
C ASN A 65 -46.48 15.66 14.73
N VAL A 66 -46.25 16.96 14.48
CA VAL A 66 -45.24 17.41 13.50
C VAL A 66 -43.85 16.92 13.91
N VAL A 67 -43.44 17.20 15.15
CA VAL A 67 -42.10 16.85 15.65
C VAL A 67 -41.88 15.34 15.63
N VAL A 68 -42.85 14.55 16.09
CA VAL A 68 -42.76 13.09 16.12
C VAL A 68 -42.64 12.50 14.72
N THR A 69 -43.49 12.94 13.79
CA THR A 69 -43.50 12.42 12.41
C THR A 69 -42.20 12.78 11.66
N VAL A 70 -41.74 14.03 11.79
CA VAL A 70 -40.48 14.49 11.18
C VAL A 70 -39.27 13.75 11.77
N ALA A 71 -39.21 13.61 13.09
CA ALA A 71 -38.13 12.89 13.76
C ALA A 71 -38.11 11.41 13.37
N LEU A 72 -39.27 10.75 13.34
CA LEU A 72 -39.37 9.35 12.94
C LEU A 72 -38.86 9.13 11.52
N VAL A 73 -39.36 9.92 10.56
CA VAL A 73 -38.98 9.79 9.15
C VAL A 73 -37.47 10.01 8.98
N GLY A 74 -36.91 11.03 9.65
CA GLY A 74 -35.47 11.29 9.63
C GLY A 74 -34.65 10.15 10.24
N VAL A 75 -35.06 9.61 11.40
CA VAL A 75 -34.36 8.49 12.07
C VAL A 75 -34.40 7.24 11.21
N VAL A 76 -35.55 6.92 10.61
CA VAL A 76 -35.71 5.77 9.71
C VAL A 76 -34.82 5.92 8.48
N ALA A 77 -34.77 7.11 7.86
CA ALA A 77 -33.89 7.37 6.73
C ALA A 77 -32.41 7.22 7.09
N ALA A 78 -31.99 7.75 8.24
CA ALA A 78 -30.62 7.59 8.73
C ALA A 78 -30.28 6.12 9.04
N GLY A 79 -31.19 5.38 9.66
CA GLY A 79 -31.04 3.94 9.92
C GLY A 79 -30.94 3.12 8.62
N TYR A 80 -31.76 3.44 7.62
CA TYR A 80 -31.68 2.85 6.29
C TYR A 80 -30.32 3.11 5.64
N ALA A 81 -29.86 4.37 5.65
CA ALA A 81 -28.54 4.73 5.10
C ALA A 81 -27.42 3.97 5.81
N TYR A 82 -27.41 3.96 7.15
CA TYR A 82 -26.39 3.25 7.93
C TYR A 82 -26.36 1.75 7.62
N THR A 83 -27.52 1.08 7.64
CA THR A 83 -27.61 -0.37 7.43
C THR A 83 -27.28 -0.77 5.99
N SER A 84 -27.70 0.03 5.01
CA SER A 84 -27.38 -0.18 3.59
C SER A 84 -25.88 -0.02 3.33
N LEU A 85 -25.27 1.08 3.79
CA LEU A 85 -23.86 1.38 3.56
C LEU A 85 -22.90 0.43 4.31
N THR A 86 -23.29 -0.04 5.49
CA THR A 86 -22.52 -1.04 6.26
C THR A 86 -22.86 -2.49 5.87
N ARG A 87 -23.75 -2.69 4.90
CA ARG A 87 -24.28 -3.99 4.43
C ARG A 87 -24.86 -4.89 5.52
N ARG A 88 -25.45 -4.27 6.55
CA ARG A 88 -26.14 -4.96 7.65
C ARG A 88 -27.63 -5.15 7.35
N PHE A 89 -27.95 -5.77 6.20
CA PHE A 89 -29.31 -5.87 5.66
C PHE A 89 -30.33 -6.57 6.58
N LYS A 90 -29.90 -7.44 7.50
CA LYS A 90 -30.80 -8.08 8.49
C LYS A 90 -31.52 -7.05 9.38
N TRP A 91 -30.89 -5.90 9.63
CA TRP A 91 -31.47 -4.81 10.42
C TRP A 91 -32.40 -3.91 9.60
N LEU A 92 -32.35 -3.98 8.27
CA LEU A 92 -33.19 -3.18 7.38
C LEU A 92 -34.66 -3.56 7.52
N VAL A 93 -34.95 -4.86 7.67
CA VAL A 93 -36.31 -5.38 7.92
C VAL A 93 -36.86 -4.82 9.23
N LEU A 94 -36.02 -4.69 10.27
CA LEU A 94 -36.41 -4.09 11.55
C LEU A 94 -36.82 -2.62 11.39
N PHE A 95 -36.03 -1.81 10.68
CA PHE A 95 -36.36 -0.39 10.48
C PHE A 95 -37.63 -0.19 9.63
N VAL A 96 -37.82 -1.00 8.59
CA VAL A 96 -39.05 -0.97 7.79
C VAL A 96 -40.26 -1.40 8.63
N ALA A 97 -40.15 -2.50 9.39
CA ALA A 97 -41.22 -2.95 10.26
C ALA A 97 -41.55 -1.94 11.37
N LEU A 98 -40.52 -1.30 11.96
CA LEU A 98 -40.69 -0.24 12.95
C LEU A 98 -41.39 0.98 12.37
N HIS A 99 -40.99 1.41 11.16
CA HIS A 99 -41.61 2.55 10.48
C HIS A 99 -43.08 2.28 10.17
N THR A 100 -43.39 1.14 9.54
CA THR A 100 -44.77 0.74 9.24
C THR A 100 -45.61 0.58 10.51
N GLY A 101 -45.03 -0.02 11.55
CA GLY A 101 -45.69 -0.18 12.85
C GLY A 101 -46.02 1.15 13.51
N LEU A 102 -45.13 2.14 13.45
CA LEU A 102 -45.37 3.43 14.09
C LEU A 102 -46.39 4.29 13.34
N VAL A 103 -46.37 4.27 12.00
CA VAL A 103 -47.41 4.90 11.17
C VAL A 103 -48.78 4.28 11.44
N PHE A 104 -48.83 2.95 11.57
CA PHE A 104 -50.06 2.24 11.93
C PHE A 104 -50.56 2.65 13.32
N ILE A 105 -49.69 2.72 14.33
CA ILE A 105 -50.07 3.19 15.68
C ILE A 105 -50.60 4.63 15.63
N GLN A 106 -49.97 5.53 14.87
CA GLN A 106 -50.45 6.91 14.72
C GLN A 106 -51.87 6.97 14.15
N SER A 107 -52.28 6.05 13.26
CA SER A 107 -53.65 6.01 12.74
C SER A 107 -54.72 5.70 13.78
N PHE A 108 -54.38 5.06 14.91
CA PHE A 108 -55.33 4.81 16.01
C PHE A 108 -55.53 6.01 16.93
N PHE A 109 -54.61 6.98 16.91
CA PHE A 109 -54.69 8.20 17.72
C PHE A 109 -55.22 9.40 16.92
N GLN A 110 -56.02 9.15 15.87
CA GLN A 110 -56.67 10.20 15.08
C GLN A 110 -57.59 11.06 15.98
N GLN A 111 -57.14 12.28 16.28
CA GLN A 111 -57.98 13.34 16.81
C GLN A 111 -58.73 14.03 15.66
N GLU A 112 -59.87 14.66 15.91
CA GLU A 112 -60.47 15.53 14.90
C GLU A 112 -59.53 16.72 14.60
N GLY A 113 -59.01 16.76 13.37
CA GLY A 113 -58.13 17.83 12.92
C GLY A 113 -58.90 19.12 12.62
N LYS A 114 -58.23 20.26 12.76
CA LYS A 114 -58.74 21.56 12.30
C LYS A 114 -58.10 21.91 10.95
N PRO A 115 -58.75 22.66 10.06
CA PRO A 115 -58.09 23.12 8.84
C PRO A 115 -56.81 23.90 9.18
N ILE A 116 -55.73 23.60 8.45
CA ILE A 116 -54.41 24.23 8.67
C ILE A 116 -54.51 25.75 8.47
N GLN A 117 -53.95 26.50 9.42
CA GLN A 117 -53.90 27.96 9.36
C GLN A 117 -52.69 28.45 8.53
N SER A 118 -52.82 29.62 7.90
CA SER A 118 -51.73 30.21 7.09
C SER A 118 -50.43 30.40 7.89
N SER A 119 -50.52 30.78 9.16
CA SER A 119 -49.36 30.94 10.05
C SER A 119 -48.60 29.63 10.27
N GLN A 120 -49.31 28.50 10.40
CA GLN A 120 -48.72 27.17 10.56
C GLN A 120 -47.99 26.74 9.29
N LEU A 121 -48.60 26.97 8.12
CA LEU A 121 -48.00 26.69 6.83
C LEU A 121 -46.70 27.48 6.63
N THR A 122 -46.69 28.76 7.01
CA THR A 122 -45.47 29.60 6.96
C THR A 122 -44.36 29.05 7.86
N ILE A 123 -44.68 28.67 9.10
CA ILE A 123 -43.68 28.11 10.03
C ILE A 123 -43.12 26.79 9.50
N ILE A 124 -43.96 25.88 9.00
CA ILE A 124 -43.52 24.60 8.41
C ILE A 124 -42.63 24.86 7.19
N GLY A 125 -42.99 25.80 6.33
CA GLY A 125 -42.16 26.19 5.19
C GLY A 125 -40.77 26.69 5.62
N MET A 126 -40.69 27.51 6.67
CA MET A 126 -39.41 27.95 7.24
C MET A 126 -38.61 26.78 7.83
N LEU A 127 -39.27 25.84 8.55
CA LEU A 127 -38.61 24.66 9.10
C LEU A 127 -38.07 23.74 8.00
N ILE A 128 -38.81 23.54 6.91
CA ILE A 128 -38.33 22.78 5.74
C ILE A 128 -37.07 23.45 5.17
N LEU A 129 -37.08 24.77 4.99
CA LEU A 129 -35.91 25.50 4.48
C LEU A 129 -34.70 25.33 5.41
N ILE A 130 -34.90 25.42 6.73
CA ILE A 130 -33.84 25.19 7.73
C ILE A 130 -33.29 23.77 7.62
N HIS A 131 -34.15 22.76 7.47
CA HIS A 131 -33.74 21.36 7.33
C HIS A 131 -32.96 21.10 6.04
N ILE A 132 -33.36 21.70 4.92
CA ILE A 132 -32.62 21.66 3.65
C ILE A 132 -31.22 22.23 3.84
N VAL A 133 -31.12 23.44 4.43
CA VAL A 133 -29.84 24.12 4.65
C VAL A 133 -28.96 23.29 5.58
N LEU A 134 -29.51 22.78 6.68
CA LEU A 134 -28.76 21.98 7.66
C LEU A 134 -28.28 20.65 7.06
N GLY A 135 -29.13 19.96 6.30
CA GLY A 135 -28.77 18.75 5.56
C GLY A 135 -27.62 19.01 4.58
N TYR A 136 -27.73 20.07 3.78
CA TYR A 136 -26.68 20.49 2.85
C TYR A 136 -25.36 20.81 3.55
N VAL A 137 -25.39 21.62 4.62
CA VAL A 137 -24.19 22.01 5.38
C VAL A 137 -23.51 20.79 5.99
N LEU A 138 -24.27 19.85 6.56
CA LEU A 138 -23.72 18.62 7.13
C LEU A 138 -23.08 17.71 6.08
N PHE A 139 -23.70 17.58 4.90
CA PHE A 139 -23.07 16.87 3.79
C PHE A 139 -21.81 17.58 3.28
N ALA A 140 -21.82 18.91 3.16
CA ALA A 140 -20.64 19.67 2.77
C ALA A 140 -19.49 19.49 3.77
N ILE A 141 -19.78 19.50 5.08
CA ILE A 141 -18.79 19.23 6.14
C ILE A 141 -18.26 17.79 6.01
N PHE A 142 -19.14 16.80 5.86
CA PHE A 142 -18.74 15.40 5.68
C PHE A 142 -17.84 15.22 4.47
N ILE A 143 -18.26 15.72 3.30
CA ILE A 143 -17.50 15.64 2.04
C ILE A 143 -16.13 16.32 2.20
N SER A 144 -16.08 17.50 2.81
CA SER A 144 -14.83 18.24 3.02
C SER A 144 -13.87 17.49 3.94
N ARG A 145 -14.35 16.96 5.08
CA ARG A 145 -13.51 16.20 6.02
C ARG A 145 -12.96 14.91 5.41
N VAL A 146 -13.81 14.17 4.69
CA VAL A 146 -13.40 12.96 3.97
C VAL A 146 -12.41 13.32 2.85
N GLY A 147 -12.67 14.39 2.11
CA GLY A 147 -11.79 14.91 1.06
C GLY A 147 -10.41 15.27 1.59
N ASP A 148 -10.33 16.02 2.70
CA ASP A 148 -9.08 16.40 3.35
C ASP A 148 -8.30 15.18 3.86
N ARG A 149 -8.99 14.17 4.41
CA ARG A 149 -8.36 12.94 4.90
C ARG A 149 -7.76 12.14 3.75
N ILE A 150 -8.52 11.95 2.67
CA ILE A 150 -8.03 11.26 1.47
C ILE A 150 -6.87 12.05 0.85
N GLY A 151 -6.95 13.39 0.84
CA GLY A 151 -5.88 14.26 0.38
C GLY A 151 -4.58 14.09 1.17
N ARG A 152 -4.65 14.11 2.51
CA ARG A 152 -3.48 13.90 3.38
C ARG A 152 -2.85 12.52 3.20
N ILE A 153 -3.67 11.46 3.19
CA ILE A 153 -3.16 10.10 2.97
C ILE A 153 -2.46 10.03 1.62
N ARG A 154 -3.06 10.56 0.54
CA ARG A 154 -2.40 10.59 -0.78
C ARG A 154 -1.07 11.35 -0.76
N GLN A 155 -1.00 12.47 -0.07
CA GLN A 155 0.26 13.22 0.07
C GLN A 155 1.32 12.42 0.82
N GLU A 156 0.95 11.72 1.90
CA GLU A 156 1.86 10.83 2.63
C GLU A 156 2.34 9.66 1.75
N LEU A 157 1.42 9.03 0.99
CA LEU A 157 1.76 7.99 0.02
C LEU A 157 2.77 8.49 -1.03
N GLU A 158 2.50 9.65 -1.64
CA GLU A 158 3.36 10.24 -2.67
C GLU A 158 4.74 10.65 -2.12
N LEU A 159 4.78 11.18 -0.90
CA LEU A 159 6.04 11.52 -0.22
C LEU A 159 6.87 10.26 0.06
N GLY A 160 6.23 9.20 0.58
CA GLY A 160 6.90 7.92 0.83
C GLY A 160 7.51 7.34 -0.43
N GLN A 161 6.74 7.28 -1.52
CA GLN A 161 7.22 6.77 -2.81
C GLN A 161 8.40 7.59 -3.37
N LYS A 162 8.33 8.93 -3.26
CA LYS A 162 9.44 9.81 -3.67
C LYS A 162 10.69 9.58 -2.83
N MET A 163 10.55 9.40 -1.51
CA MET A 163 11.67 9.11 -0.62
C MET A 163 12.32 7.76 -0.96
N HIS A 164 11.51 6.70 -1.13
CA HIS A 164 12.03 5.39 -1.51
C HIS A 164 12.73 5.44 -2.88
N ALA A 165 12.14 6.08 -3.90
CA ALA A 165 12.77 6.23 -5.21
C ALA A 165 14.08 7.02 -5.18
N ALA A 166 14.21 8.00 -4.29
CA ALA A 166 15.45 8.74 -4.08
C ALA A 166 16.52 7.89 -3.37
N LEU A 167 16.11 7.06 -2.40
CA LEU A 167 17.01 6.17 -1.66
C LEU A 167 17.42 4.94 -2.47
N VAL A 168 16.55 4.43 -3.35
CA VAL A 168 16.75 3.19 -4.10
C VAL A 168 16.38 3.42 -5.58
N PRO A 169 17.17 4.22 -6.31
CA PRO A 169 16.91 4.46 -7.72
C PRO A 169 17.13 3.17 -8.52
N PRO A 170 16.37 2.96 -9.63
CA PRO A 170 16.65 1.85 -10.53
C PRO A 170 18.07 1.94 -11.08
N LEU A 171 18.78 0.83 -11.11
CA LEU A 171 20.16 0.76 -11.58
C LEU A 171 20.17 0.15 -12.98
N ARG A 172 20.79 0.83 -13.95
CA ARG A 172 20.99 0.30 -15.30
C ARG A 172 22.26 0.86 -15.91
N GLY A 173 23.02 0.02 -16.61
CA GLY A 173 24.16 0.45 -17.41
C GLY A 173 25.48 -0.10 -16.88
N LYS A 174 26.59 0.53 -17.27
CA LYS A 174 27.94 0.08 -16.90
C LYS A 174 28.49 0.88 -15.72
N TYR A 175 28.99 0.16 -14.73
CA TYR A 175 29.68 0.69 -13.56
C TYR A 175 31.10 0.12 -13.61
N GLY A 176 32.04 0.89 -14.16
CA GLY A 176 33.38 0.38 -14.48
C GLY A 176 33.32 -0.78 -15.48
N TYR A 177 33.83 -1.95 -15.08
CA TYR A 177 33.88 -3.20 -15.85
C TYR A 177 32.73 -4.17 -15.51
N VAL A 178 31.66 -3.68 -14.87
CA VAL A 178 30.47 -4.46 -14.53
C VAL A 178 29.23 -3.84 -15.19
N GLU A 179 28.47 -4.64 -15.93
CA GLU A 179 27.12 -4.29 -16.39
C GLU A 179 26.12 -4.56 -15.26
N VAL A 180 25.24 -3.62 -14.99
CA VAL A 180 24.29 -3.67 -13.86
C VAL A 180 22.87 -3.49 -14.36
N TYR A 181 21.97 -4.29 -13.82
CA TYR A 181 20.53 -4.04 -13.89
C TYR A 181 19.90 -4.35 -12.53
N GLY A 182 19.28 -3.36 -11.91
CA GLY A 182 18.65 -3.50 -10.60
C GLY A 182 17.31 -2.79 -10.52
N ARG A 183 16.34 -3.42 -9.86
CA ARG A 183 15.06 -2.81 -9.49
C ARG A 183 14.62 -3.29 -8.12
N SER A 184 14.04 -2.37 -7.36
CA SER A 184 13.32 -2.63 -6.12
C SER A 184 11.85 -2.26 -6.33
N LEU A 185 10.94 -3.15 -5.92
CA LEU A 185 9.50 -2.97 -5.95
C LEU A 185 8.98 -3.01 -4.51
N PRO A 186 8.68 -1.85 -3.90
CA PRO A 186 8.20 -1.83 -2.53
C PRO A 186 6.76 -2.34 -2.44
N MET A 187 6.44 -3.07 -1.37
CA MET A 187 5.10 -3.51 -1.01
C MET A 187 4.28 -2.35 -0.41
N GLN A 188 4.93 -1.45 0.32
CA GLN A 188 4.35 -0.27 0.97
C GLN A 188 4.83 1.03 0.33
N GLU A 189 4.47 2.17 0.93
CA GLU A 189 4.89 3.50 0.47
C GLU A 189 6.41 3.69 0.53
N ILE A 190 7.02 3.14 1.58
CA ILE A 190 8.47 3.09 1.79
C ILE A 190 8.82 1.64 2.08
N GLY A 191 9.48 0.99 1.12
CA GLY A 191 10.08 -0.32 1.35
C GLY A 191 11.34 -0.25 2.23
N GLY A 192 11.61 -1.33 2.95
CA GLY A 192 12.83 -1.59 3.72
C GLY A 192 14.01 -2.08 2.87
N ASP A 193 13.73 -2.57 1.65
CA ASP A 193 14.75 -2.98 0.69
C ASP A 193 15.62 -1.82 0.20
N LEU A 194 16.93 -2.07 0.11
CA LEU A 194 17.97 -1.18 -0.36
C LEU A 194 18.85 -1.89 -1.39
N MET A 195 19.19 -1.21 -2.48
CA MET A 195 20.27 -1.62 -3.38
C MET A 195 21.11 -0.43 -3.82
N ASP A 196 22.40 -0.66 -4.04
CA ASP A 196 23.29 0.35 -4.60
C ASP A 196 24.51 -0.30 -5.28
N VAL A 197 25.14 0.46 -6.17
CA VAL A 197 26.41 0.09 -6.78
C VAL A 197 27.36 1.28 -6.75
N VAL A 198 28.56 1.05 -6.21
CA VAL A 198 29.63 2.04 -6.10
C VAL A 198 30.83 1.54 -6.89
N ALA A 199 31.25 2.31 -7.90
CA ALA A 199 32.45 2.06 -8.67
C ALA A 199 33.54 3.06 -8.27
N THR A 200 34.72 2.54 -7.94
CA THR A 200 35.94 3.30 -7.71
C THR A 200 37.05 2.76 -8.63
N PRO A 201 38.19 3.44 -8.81
CA PRO A 201 39.24 2.95 -9.69
C PRO A 201 39.69 1.52 -9.32
N GLY A 202 39.49 0.58 -10.25
CA GLY A 202 39.86 -0.83 -10.09
C GLY A 202 38.94 -1.68 -9.21
N ARG A 203 37.83 -1.11 -8.71
CA ARG A 203 36.89 -1.83 -7.83
C ARG A 203 35.43 -1.47 -8.11
N VAL A 204 34.56 -2.46 -8.01
CA VAL A 204 33.11 -2.27 -8.07
C VAL A 204 32.48 -3.01 -6.91
N THR A 205 31.73 -2.30 -6.06
CA THR A 205 30.96 -2.91 -4.98
C THR A 205 29.48 -2.76 -5.27
N ALA A 206 28.75 -3.86 -5.20
CA ALA A 206 27.31 -3.93 -5.36
C ALA A 206 26.72 -4.60 -4.12
N TYR A 207 25.58 -4.14 -3.64
CA TYR A 207 24.92 -4.77 -2.52
C TYR A 207 23.40 -4.64 -2.57
N VAL A 208 22.75 -5.56 -1.88
CA VAL A 208 21.34 -5.54 -1.52
C VAL A 208 21.26 -5.67 -0.01
N ALA A 209 20.38 -4.91 0.62
CA ALA A 209 20.11 -5.00 2.03
C ALA A 209 18.62 -4.87 2.25
N ASP A 210 18.09 -5.51 3.28
CA ASP A 210 16.69 -5.37 3.68
C ASP A 210 16.63 -4.99 5.15
N VAL A 211 15.88 -3.92 5.43
CA VAL A 211 15.70 -3.34 6.76
C VAL A 211 14.39 -3.85 7.34
N SER A 212 14.48 -4.65 8.41
CA SER A 212 13.27 -5.10 9.09
C SER A 212 12.54 -3.94 9.76
N GLY A 213 11.22 -3.95 9.67
CA GLY A 213 10.34 -2.86 10.09
C GLY A 213 9.52 -2.33 8.93
N HIS A 214 8.76 -1.25 9.15
CA HIS A 214 7.94 -0.66 8.09
C HIS A 214 7.77 0.85 8.28
N GLY A 215 7.42 1.54 7.18
CA GLY A 215 7.13 2.97 7.20
C GLY A 215 8.36 3.85 7.45
N VAL A 216 8.16 4.95 8.18
CA VAL A 216 9.16 6.02 8.30
C VAL A 216 10.40 5.58 9.09
N SER A 217 10.27 4.78 10.13
CA SER A 217 11.42 4.31 10.94
C SER A 217 12.33 3.38 10.13
N ALA A 218 11.77 2.48 9.33
CA ALA A 218 12.51 1.66 8.36
C ALA A 218 13.23 2.53 7.32
N GLY A 219 12.54 3.53 6.75
CA GLY A 219 13.15 4.48 5.82
C GLY A 219 14.33 5.28 6.40
N LEU A 220 14.24 5.69 7.66
CA LEU A 220 15.35 6.38 8.36
C LEU A 220 16.55 5.46 8.53
N LEU A 221 16.34 4.21 8.98
CA LEU A 221 17.42 3.24 9.14
C LEU A 221 18.01 2.83 7.79
N MET A 222 17.21 2.70 6.74
CA MET A 222 17.66 2.49 5.37
C MET A 222 18.56 3.62 4.88
N SER A 223 18.15 4.88 5.08
CA SER A 223 18.97 6.05 4.73
C SER A 223 20.29 6.09 5.48
N ALA A 224 20.27 5.83 6.79
CA ALA A 224 21.47 5.76 7.61
C ALA A 224 22.41 4.64 7.16
N THR A 225 21.85 3.47 6.87
CA THR A 225 22.59 2.30 6.38
C THR A 225 23.27 2.62 5.05
N LYS A 226 22.55 3.19 4.08
CA LYS A 226 23.10 3.62 2.79
C LYS A 226 24.25 4.62 2.96
N SER A 227 24.05 5.62 3.82
CA SER A 227 25.05 6.65 4.10
C SER A 227 26.30 6.06 4.76
N ALA A 228 26.14 5.18 5.75
CA ALA A 228 27.23 4.49 6.41
C ALA A 228 28.04 3.62 5.43
N ILE A 229 27.35 2.83 4.60
CA ILE A 229 28.00 1.99 3.58
C ILE A 229 28.78 2.84 2.58
N ARG A 230 28.16 3.88 1.99
CA ARG A 230 28.85 4.76 1.04
C ARG A 230 30.07 5.43 1.67
N THR A 231 29.96 5.89 2.91
CA THR A 231 31.08 6.51 3.64
C THR A 231 32.21 5.52 3.85
N ALA A 232 31.91 4.31 4.31
CA ALA A 232 32.92 3.29 4.56
C ALA A 232 33.56 2.76 3.25
N LEU A 233 32.83 2.76 2.13
CA LEU A 233 33.38 2.42 0.80
C LEU A 233 34.41 3.45 0.30
N HIS A 234 34.35 4.71 0.73
CA HIS A 234 35.39 5.70 0.39
C HIS A 234 36.76 5.38 1.01
N HIS A 235 36.80 4.62 2.10
CA HIS A 235 38.05 4.20 2.76
C HIS A 235 38.69 2.95 2.12
N ASN A 236 38.14 2.47 1.00
CA ASN A 236 38.67 1.33 0.24
C ASN A 236 38.79 0.03 1.06
N HIS A 237 37.91 -0.14 2.04
CA HIS A 237 37.80 -1.29 2.92
C HIS A 237 37.41 -2.57 2.16
N SER A 238 37.84 -3.74 2.67
CA SER A 238 37.25 -5.04 2.27
C SER A 238 35.79 -5.12 2.72
N LEU A 239 35.02 -6.06 2.19
CA LEU A 239 33.63 -6.24 2.62
C LEU A 239 33.51 -6.60 4.10
N GLU A 240 34.46 -7.36 4.66
CA GLU A 240 34.52 -7.63 6.10
C GLU A 240 34.69 -6.33 6.92
N ALA A 241 35.66 -5.50 6.54
CA ALA A 241 35.94 -4.24 7.24
C ALA A 241 34.77 -3.25 7.09
N LEU A 242 34.13 -3.22 5.92
CA LEU A 242 32.91 -2.46 5.65
C LEU A 242 31.81 -2.83 6.66
N LEU A 243 31.48 -4.12 6.79
CA LEU A 243 30.42 -4.54 7.71
C LEU A 243 30.78 -4.29 9.18
N ARG A 244 32.05 -4.43 9.54
CA ARG A 244 32.54 -4.12 10.90
C ARG A 244 32.37 -2.64 11.25
N GLU A 245 32.53 -1.74 10.29
CA GLU A 245 32.36 -0.29 10.47
C GLU A 245 30.87 0.11 10.48
N VAL A 246 30.06 -0.50 9.62
CA VAL A 246 28.63 -0.18 9.48
C VAL A 246 27.79 -0.74 10.63
N ASN A 247 28.13 -1.92 11.16
CA ASN A 247 27.34 -2.60 12.19
C ASN A 247 27.12 -1.75 13.48
N PRO A 248 28.13 -1.07 14.06
CA PRO A 248 27.93 -0.17 15.19
C PRO A 248 27.02 1.03 14.89
N VAL A 249 27.04 1.55 13.66
CA VAL A 249 26.17 2.67 13.25
C VAL A 249 24.72 2.22 13.28
N ILE A 250 24.42 1.06 12.68
CA ILE A 250 23.08 0.46 12.70
C ILE A 250 22.62 0.19 14.13
N LEU A 251 23.49 -0.38 14.98
CA LEU A 251 23.21 -0.63 16.40
C LEU A 251 22.83 0.62 17.19
N GLY A 252 23.45 1.77 16.85
CA GLY A 252 23.17 3.05 17.51
C GLY A 252 21.85 3.71 17.09
N MET A 253 21.31 3.34 15.93
CA MET A 253 20.13 3.99 15.34
C MET A 253 18.88 3.12 15.32
N LYS A 254 19.03 1.80 15.31
CA LYS A 254 17.91 0.86 15.21
C LYS A 254 17.01 0.89 16.45
N GLU A 255 15.73 0.58 16.26
CA GLU A 255 14.89 0.15 17.37
C GLU A 255 15.30 -1.26 17.85
N ARG A 256 14.91 -1.66 19.06
CA ARG A 256 15.40 -2.91 19.70
C ARG A 256 15.16 -4.16 18.84
N THR A 257 14.05 -4.23 18.11
CA THR A 257 13.64 -5.37 17.28
C THR A 257 14.10 -5.29 15.84
N MET A 258 14.55 -4.12 15.36
CA MET A 258 15.00 -3.94 13.99
C MET A 258 16.40 -4.51 13.77
N PHE A 259 16.67 -4.95 12.55
CA PHE A 259 17.96 -5.41 12.06
C PHE A 259 18.02 -5.17 10.54
N VAL A 260 19.20 -5.34 9.95
CA VAL A 260 19.39 -5.19 8.51
C VAL A 260 20.04 -6.45 7.97
N THR A 261 19.35 -7.16 7.08
CA THR A 261 19.96 -8.23 6.31
C THR A 261 20.80 -7.63 5.19
N PHE A 262 21.90 -8.26 4.81
CA PHE A 262 22.82 -7.70 3.82
C PHE A 262 23.43 -8.79 2.94
N ALA A 263 23.48 -8.57 1.63
CA ALA A 263 24.32 -9.31 0.70
C ALA A 263 25.13 -8.33 -0.14
N GLY A 264 26.42 -8.60 -0.30
CA GLY A 264 27.33 -7.73 -1.06
C GLY A 264 28.31 -8.53 -1.89
N VAL A 265 28.68 -7.96 -3.03
CA VAL A 265 29.73 -8.46 -3.92
C VAL A 265 30.69 -7.31 -4.24
N HIS A 266 31.98 -7.57 -4.03
CA HIS A 266 33.06 -6.63 -4.30
C HIS A 266 34.00 -7.23 -5.33
N PHE A 267 34.05 -6.63 -6.51
CA PHE A 267 34.92 -7.05 -7.61
C PHE A 267 36.25 -6.31 -7.55
N ASP A 268 37.35 -7.03 -7.68
CA ASP A 268 38.71 -6.49 -7.88
C ASP A 268 39.15 -6.74 -9.33
N ALA A 269 39.34 -5.65 -10.08
CA ALA A 269 39.69 -5.70 -11.50
C ALA A 269 41.06 -6.33 -11.76
N ASN A 270 42.02 -6.11 -10.87
CA ASN A 270 43.41 -6.52 -11.07
C ASN A 270 43.58 -8.02 -10.80
N ARG A 271 42.83 -8.53 -9.84
CA ARG A 271 42.92 -9.93 -9.40
C ARG A 271 41.88 -10.83 -10.08
N HIS A 272 40.88 -10.26 -10.73
CA HIS A 272 39.69 -10.96 -11.22
C HIS A 272 39.03 -11.81 -10.13
N LEU A 273 38.89 -11.20 -8.95
CA LEU A 273 38.28 -11.82 -7.77
C LEU A 273 37.02 -11.08 -7.37
N ALA A 274 35.98 -11.84 -7.05
CA ALA A 274 34.79 -11.35 -6.40
C ALA A 274 34.84 -11.80 -4.94
N GLU A 275 34.83 -10.85 -4.01
CA GLU A 275 34.59 -11.08 -2.60
C GLU A 275 33.08 -10.98 -2.34
N ILE A 276 32.50 -11.95 -1.65
CA ILE A 276 31.08 -12.06 -1.35
C ILE A 276 30.89 -12.08 0.16
N VAL A 277 29.88 -11.36 0.64
CA VAL A 277 29.43 -11.42 2.03
C VAL A 277 27.91 -11.50 2.08
N THR A 278 27.38 -12.29 3.01
CA THR A 278 25.96 -12.29 3.35
C THR A 278 25.82 -12.20 4.87
N ALA A 279 24.84 -11.46 5.39
CA ALA A 279 24.55 -11.30 6.82
C ALA A 279 23.04 -11.41 7.01
N GLY A 280 22.57 -12.60 7.40
CA GLY A 280 21.14 -12.90 7.53
C GLY A 280 20.31 -12.80 6.25
N HIS A 281 20.94 -12.71 5.07
CA HIS A 281 20.28 -12.47 3.79
C HIS A 281 20.22 -13.75 2.93
N PRO A 282 19.31 -13.83 1.93
CA PRO A 282 19.38 -14.85 0.89
C PRO A 282 20.76 -14.96 0.22
N PRO A 283 21.10 -16.15 -0.31
CA PRO A 283 22.39 -16.37 -0.93
C PRO A 283 22.57 -15.56 -2.22
N VAL A 284 23.82 -15.22 -2.53
CA VAL A 284 24.18 -14.66 -3.83
C VAL A 284 24.28 -15.82 -4.84
N LEU A 285 23.58 -15.71 -5.96
CA LEU A 285 23.67 -16.69 -7.04
C LEU A 285 24.74 -16.26 -8.04
N TYR A 286 25.68 -17.16 -8.32
CA TYR A 286 26.80 -16.93 -9.22
C TYR A 286 26.72 -17.87 -10.42
N TYR A 287 26.34 -17.35 -11.57
CA TYR A 287 26.39 -18.06 -12.85
C TYR A 287 27.79 -17.98 -13.43
N GLU A 288 28.46 -19.13 -13.50
CA GLU A 288 29.75 -19.30 -14.15
C GLU A 288 29.52 -19.70 -15.61
N ARG A 289 29.84 -18.81 -16.54
CA ARG A 289 29.57 -18.98 -17.97
C ARG A 289 30.32 -20.16 -18.58
N LYS A 290 31.55 -20.40 -18.13
CA LYS A 290 32.44 -21.45 -18.66
C LYS A 290 31.84 -22.85 -18.46
N THR A 291 31.31 -23.10 -17.27
CA THR A 291 30.73 -24.38 -16.86
C THR A 291 29.21 -24.43 -17.06
N ARG A 292 28.58 -23.26 -17.27
CA ARG A 292 27.12 -23.06 -17.33
C ARG A 292 26.41 -23.51 -16.04
N THR A 293 27.11 -23.44 -14.90
CA THR A 293 26.57 -23.79 -13.59
C THR A 293 26.24 -22.53 -12.79
N VAL A 294 25.18 -22.61 -11.99
CA VAL A 294 24.86 -21.59 -10.99
C VAL A 294 25.30 -22.11 -9.63
N HIS A 295 26.18 -21.36 -8.98
CA HIS A 295 26.67 -21.64 -7.64
C HIS A 295 25.91 -20.79 -6.63
N THR A 296 25.49 -21.40 -5.52
CA THR A 296 24.88 -20.69 -4.40
C THR A 296 25.96 -20.27 -3.41
N LEU A 297 26.21 -18.97 -3.30
CA LEU A 297 27.25 -18.38 -2.46
C LEU A 297 26.62 -17.75 -1.22
N GLN A 298 26.82 -18.39 -0.07
CA GLN A 298 26.34 -17.90 1.22
C GLN A 298 27.43 -18.02 2.28
N VAL A 299 27.46 -17.03 3.18
CA VAL A 299 28.20 -17.04 4.44
C VAL A 299 27.18 -17.00 5.58
N SER A 300 27.15 -18.04 6.42
CA SER A 300 26.19 -18.11 7.52
C SER A 300 26.65 -17.25 8.69
N GLN A 301 26.00 -16.10 8.88
CA GLN A 301 26.29 -15.15 9.95
C GLN A 301 25.07 -14.25 10.21
N LEU A 302 25.02 -13.64 11.39
CA LEU A 302 23.87 -12.84 11.85
C LEU A 302 23.67 -11.56 11.02
N PRO A 303 22.44 -11.03 10.94
CA PRO A 303 22.17 -9.73 10.34
C PRO A 303 22.95 -8.58 11.01
N LEU A 304 23.14 -7.48 10.27
CA LEU A 304 23.65 -6.25 10.84
C LEU A 304 22.69 -5.71 11.89
N GLY A 305 23.23 -5.12 12.96
CA GLY A 305 22.42 -4.67 14.08
C GLY A 305 22.10 -5.76 15.11
N ALA A 306 22.44 -7.03 14.87
CA ALA A 306 22.14 -8.10 15.82
C ALA A 306 23.09 -8.11 17.03
N HIS A 307 24.40 -7.97 16.80
CA HIS A 307 25.41 -8.04 17.86
C HIS A 307 26.62 -7.13 17.60
N ARG A 308 27.08 -6.40 18.63
CA ARG A 308 28.17 -5.40 18.52
C ARG A 308 29.54 -6.01 18.21
N GLY A 309 29.85 -7.16 18.79
CA GLY A 309 31.14 -7.84 18.63
C GLY A 309 31.20 -8.83 17.47
N GLN A 310 30.25 -8.79 16.54
CA GLN A 310 30.18 -9.76 15.45
C GLN A 310 31.39 -9.65 14.53
N LEU A 311 32.02 -10.79 14.26
CA LEU A 311 32.99 -10.94 13.18
C LEU A 311 32.24 -11.33 11.91
N PHE A 312 32.55 -10.63 10.82
CA PHE A 312 32.01 -10.94 9.50
C PHE A 312 33.07 -11.72 8.71
N GLN A 313 32.64 -12.70 7.95
CA GLN A 313 33.49 -13.47 7.05
C GLN A 313 33.05 -13.25 5.61
N THR A 314 33.98 -13.43 4.68
CA THR A 314 33.71 -13.34 3.25
C THR A 314 34.11 -14.62 2.54
N ARG A 315 33.51 -14.83 1.37
CA ARG A 315 33.87 -15.90 0.44
C ARG A 315 34.43 -15.27 -0.82
N VAL A 316 35.54 -15.78 -1.32
CA VAL A 316 36.18 -15.27 -2.53
C VAL A 316 36.05 -16.28 -3.65
N VAL A 317 35.70 -15.82 -4.85
CA VAL A 317 35.68 -16.62 -6.08
C VAL A 317 36.40 -15.88 -7.20
N HIS A 318 36.96 -16.64 -8.14
CA HIS A 318 37.40 -16.07 -9.42
C HIS A 318 36.19 -15.86 -10.32
N TYR A 319 36.16 -14.72 -11.02
CA TYR A 319 35.16 -14.44 -12.04
C TYR A 319 35.84 -14.22 -13.41
N ALA A 320 35.08 -14.46 -14.46
CA ALA A 320 35.49 -14.28 -15.84
C ALA A 320 34.47 -13.46 -16.64
N LEU A 321 34.86 -13.12 -17.86
CA LEU A 321 34.02 -12.36 -18.80
C LEU A 321 32.68 -13.08 -19.08
N GLY A 322 31.59 -12.37 -18.80
CA GLY A 322 30.23 -12.83 -19.03
C GLY A 322 29.63 -13.63 -17.88
N ASP A 323 30.35 -13.82 -16.78
CA ASP A 323 29.77 -14.39 -15.57
C ASP A 323 28.78 -13.40 -14.94
N ILE A 324 27.77 -13.94 -14.26
CA ILE A 324 26.65 -13.16 -13.72
C ILE A 324 26.49 -13.44 -12.22
N PHE A 325 26.37 -12.38 -11.43
CA PHE A 325 25.99 -12.43 -10.02
C PHE A 325 24.59 -11.86 -9.87
N LEU A 326 23.75 -12.57 -9.13
CA LEU A 326 22.38 -12.19 -8.83
C LEU A 326 22.22 -12.10 -7.31
N LEU A 327 21.86 -10.90 -6.85
CA LEU A 327 21.45 -10.63 -5.47
C LEU A 327 19.95 -10.34 -5.47
N PHE A 328 19.24 -10.83 -4.45
CA PHE A 328 17.81 -10.64 -4.33
C PHE A 328 17.36 -10.75 -2.87
N THR A 329 16.22 -10.15 -2.56
CA THR A 329 15.61 -10.17 -1.23
C THR A 329 14.65 -11.35 -1.07
N ASP A 330 14.36 -11.71 0.18
CA ASP A 330 13.47 -12.82 0.53
C ASP A 330 12.04 -12.61 0.06
N GLY A 331 11.56 -11.37 -0.13
CA GLY A 331 10.27 -11.10 -0.79
C GLY A 331 10.13 -11.70 -2.19
N ILE A 332 11.23 -12.09 -2.86
CA ILE A 332 11.22 -12.91 -4.08
C ILE A 332 10.81 -14.36 -3.79
N LEU A 333 11.31 -14.94 -2.70
CA LEU A 333 11.04 -16.33 -2.29
C LEU A 333 9.69 -16.46 -1.56
N GLU A 334 9.25 -15.42 -0.85
CA GLU A 334 7.98 -15.37 -0.11
C GLU A 334 6.73 -15.16 -0.99
N THR A 335 6.89 -15.19 -2.31
CA THR A 335 5.76 -15.09 -3.23
C THR A 335 5.07 -16.44 -3.40
N TYR A 336 3.80 -16.52 -2.96
CA TYR A 336 2.97 -17.72 -3.19
C TYR A 336 2.53 -17.80 -4.64
N ARG A 337 2.69 -18.97 -5.26
CA ARG A 337 1.97 -19.27 -6.51
C ARG A 337 0.50 -19.57 -6.24
N THR A 338 -0.29 -19.63 -7.30
CA THR A 338 -1.71 -20.05 -7.28
C THR A 338 -1.93 -21.43 -6.62
N SER A 339 -0.87 -22.24 -6.48
CA SER A 339 -0.84 -23.54 -5.79
C SER A 339 -0.40 -23.49 -4.32
N PHE A 340 -0.20 -22.31 -3.72
CA PHE A 340 0.34 -22.11 -2.36
C PHE A 340 1.77 -22.64 -2.14
N GLU A 341 2.51 -22.95 -3.20
CA GLU A 341 3.94 -23.27 -3.12
C GLU A 341 4.78 -21.99 -3.15
N LEU A 342 5.76 -21.90 -2.25
CA LEU A 342 6.78 -20.84 -2.22
C LEU A 342 7.75 -21.01 -3.38
N LEU A 343 8.32 -19.90 -3.86
CA LEU A 343 9.41 -19.94 -4.84
C LEU A 343 10.71 -20.33 -4.12
N ASP A 344 11.35 -21.41 -4.57
CA ASP A 344 12.65 -21.82 -4.03
C ASP A 344 13.82 -21.15 -4.77
N THR A 345 15.01 -21.20 -4.15
CA THR A 345 16.23 -20.61 -4.71
C THR A 345 16.67 -21.36 -5.98
N GLU A 346 16.42 -22.66 -6.04
CA GLU A 346 16.71 -23.53 -7.17
C GLU A 346 15.98 -23.08 -8.43
N ARG A 347 14.72 -22.65 -8.33
CA ARG A 347 13.95 -22.14 -9.46
C ARG A 347 14.50 -20.82 -9.96
N VAL A 348 14.85 -19.90 -9.06
CA VAL A 348 15.52 -18.63 -9.42
C VAL A 348 16.84 -18.91 -10.15
N ALA A 349 17.64 -19.84 -9.63
CA ALA A 349 18.88 -20.28 -10.27
C ALA A 349 18.65 -20.93 -11.64
N ALA A 350 17.59 -21.73 -11.79
CA ALA A 350 17.23 -22.34 -13.07
C ALA A 350 16.87 -21.29 -14.13
N THR A 351 16.04 -20.30 -13.77
CA THR A 351 15.69 -19.17 -14.66
C THR A 351 16.93 -18.35 -15.04
N LEU A 352 17.80 -18.04 -14.06
CA LEU A 352 19.06 -17.34 -14.33
C LEU A 352 19.94 -18.11 -15.34
N ARG A 353 20.04 -19.43 -15.17
CA ARG A 353 20.84 -20.30 -16.06
C ARG A 353 20.26 -20.32 -17.49
N GLU A 354 18.94 -20.45 -17.62
CA GLU A 354 18.22 -20.53 -18.90
C GLU A 354 18.39 -19.24 -19.72
N HIS A 355 18.24 -18.08 -19.08
CA HIS A 355 18.30 -16.77 -19.74
C HIS A 355 19.69 -16.10 -19.70
N SER A 356 20.71 -16.80 -19.19
CA SER A 356 22.06 -16.25 -18.95
C SER A 356 22.74 -15.59 -20.17
N ALA A 357 22.37 -15.99 -21.39
CA ALA A 357 22.89 -15.45 -22.64
C ALA A 357 22.22 -14.15 -23.13
N GLU A 358 21.11 -13.73 -22.50
CA GLU A 358 20.30 -12.58 -22.93
C GLU A 358 20.81 -11.24 -22.34
N GLY A 359 20.11 -10.12 -22.57
CA GLY A 359 20.38 -8.88 -21.86
C GLY A 359 19.98 -8.97 -20.38
N LEU A 360 20.62 -8.20 -19.48
CA LEU A 360 20.24 -8.20 -18.06
C LEU A 360 18.79 -7.76 -17.82
N ASP A 361 18.24 -6.90 -18.68
CA ASP A 361 16.83 -6.50 -18.65
C ASP A 361 15.88 -7.64 -19.05
N ALA A 362 16.28 -8.48 -20.00
CA ALA A 362 15.55 -9.68 -20.39
C ALA A 362 15.59 -10.76 -19.28
N ILE A 363 16.76 -10.98 -18.66
CA ILE A 363 16.89 -11.86 -17.48
C ILE A 363 15.98 -11.37 -16.34
N TYR A 364 15.97 -10.08 -16.05
CA TYR A 364 15.05 -9.51 -15.06
C TYR A 364 13.59 -9.76 -15.42
N ALA A 365 13.20 -9.58 -16.69
CA ALA A 365 11.84 -9.84 -17.14
C ALA A 365 11.44 -11.31 -16.97
N ALA A 366 12.35 -12.25 -17.28
CA ALA A 366 12.14 -13.68 -17.10
C ALA A 366 12.00 -14.06 -15.61
N LEU A 367 12.84 -13.48 -14.74
CA LEU A 367 12.70 -13.62 -13.29
C LEU A 367 11.34 -13.10 -12.80
N ARG A 368 10.91 -11.91 -13.27
CA ARG A 368 9.60 -11.35 -12.93
C ARG A 368 8.43 -12.22 -13.41
N GLN A 369 8.54 -12.87 -14.55
CA GLN A 369 7.53 -13.83 -15.00
C GLN A 369 7.51 -15.09 -14.14
N THR A 370 8.68 -15.55 -13.70
CA THR A 370 8.81 -16.68 -12.77
C THR A 370 8.13 -16.38 -11.43
N ILE A 371 8.20 -15.12 -10.97
CA ILE A 371 7.62 -14.64 -9.70
C ILE A 371 6.08 -14.49 -9.75
N ASP A 372 5.39 -14.85 -10.83
CA ASP A 372 3.95 -14.64 -11.03
C ASP A 372 3.49 -13.20 -10.68
N ALA A 373 3.69 -12.29 -11.64
CA ALA A 373 3.32 -10.88 -11.49
C ALA A 373 1.82 -10.62 -11.20
N THR A 374 0.96 -11.64 -11.21
CA THR A 374 -0.46 -11.52 -10.86
C THR A 374 -0.72 -11.60 -9.35
N VAL A 375 0.23 -12.12 -8.58
CA VAL A 375 0.12 -12.23 -7.12
C VAL A 375 0.60 -10.93 -6.48
N LYS A 376 -0.20 -10.41 -5.55
CA LYS A 376 0.19 -9.21 -4.80
C LYS A 376 1.39 -9.55 -3.92
N PRO A 377 2.50 -8.79 -3.99
CA PRO A 377 3.66 -9.00 -3.12
C PRO A 377 3.25 -8.95 -1.65
N ILE A 378 3.84 -9.85 -0.85
CA ILE A 378 3.66 -9.91 0.60
C ILE A 378 4.79 -9.16 1.32
N ASP A 379 5.90 -8.95 0.62
CA ASP A 379 7.04 -8.16 1.06
C ASP A 379 7.66 -7.42 -0.13
N ASP A 380 8.65 -6.56 0.15
CA ASP A 380 9.42 -5.84 -0.85
C ASP A 380 10.22 -6.79 -1.74
N GLN A 381 10.34 -6.43 -3.02
CA GLN A 381 10.98 -7.30 -4.02
C GLN A 381 12.10 -6.59 -4.73
N THR A 382 13.33 -6.95 -4.38
CA THR A 382 14.54 -6.39 -5.00
C THR A 382 15.34 -7.45 -5.72
N ILE A 383 15.76 -7.10 -6.94
CA ILE A 383 16.62 -7.91 -7.79
C ILE A 383 17.75 -7.03 -8.28
N LEU A 384 18.99 -7.46 -8.10
CA LEU A 384 20.20 -6.83 -8.62
C LEU A 384 21.04 -7.85 -9.40
N LEU A 385 21.14 -7.63 -10.70
CA LEU A 385 21.92 -8.41 -11.65
C LEU A 385 23.22 -7.68 -12.00
N LEU A 386 24.33 -8.42 -11.97
CA LEU A 386 25.67 -7.91 -12.21
C LEU A 386 26.36 -8.84 -13.21
N ARG A 387 26.77 -8.34 -14.37
CA ARG A 387 27.54 -9.11 -15.36
C ARG A 387 28.94 -8.55 -15.50
N CYS A 388 29.93 -9.44 -15.42
CA CYS A 388 31.33 -9.08 -15.55
C CYS A 388 31.68 -8.86 -17.04
N LEU A 389 32.26 -7.69 -17.38
CA LEU A 389 32.58 -7.30 -18.76
C LEU A 389 34.05 -7.49 -19.16
N GLY A 390 34.87 -8.11 -18.31
CA GLY A 390 36.29 -8.36 -18.57
C GLY A 390 37.17 -7.32 -17.91
#